data_AF-A0A653DN39-F1
#
_entry.id   AF-A0A653DN39-F1
#
_cell.length_a   1.000
_cell.length_b   1.000
_cell.length_c   1.000
_cell.angle_alpha   90.00
_cell.angle_beta   90.00
_cell.angle_gamma   90.00
#
_symmetry.space_group_name_H-M   'P 1'
#
loop_
_entity.id
_entity.type
_entity.pdbx_description
1 polymer ?
#
loop_
_entity_poly.entity_id
_entity_poly.type
_entity_poly.pdbx_seq_one_letter_code
_entity_poly.pdbx_strand_id
1 'polypeptide(L)' 'MRYKHVCTDCGRRYKYLGNLNYHRKYCGKKSFHCQYCRKQFTSKFAMRRHLSGCQKIDG' A
#
# COMPACT_ATOMS: atom_id res chain seq x y z
N MET A 1 7.34 -21.47 -13.67
CA MET A 1 5.96 -20.92 -13.72
C MET A 1 5.97 -19.60 -14.47
N ARG A 2 5.09 -19.37 -15.46
CA ARG A 2 5.01 -18.10 -16.20
C ARG A 2 4.07 -17.13 -15.48
N TYR A 3 4.61 -16.09 -14.84
CA TYR A 3 3.82 -14.96 -14.36
C TYR A 3 3.56 -14.01 -15.53
N LYS A 4 2.34 -14.05 -16.08
CA LYS A 4 1.99 -13.28 -17.29
C LYS A 4 1.38 -11.91 -16.96
N HIS A 5 0.88 -11.71 -15.74
CA HIS A 5 0.13 -10.52 -15.35
C HIS A 5 0.95 -9.66 -14.40
N VAL A 6 1.17 -8.39 -14.75
CA VAL A 6 2.01 -7.45 -13.98
C VAL A 6 1.14 -6.27 -13.54
N CYS A 7 1.26 -5.87 -12.28
CA CYS A 7 0.66 -4.62 -11.80
C CYS A 7 1.49 -3.43 -12.26
N THR A 8 0.87 -2.49 -12.97
CA THR A 8 1.52 -1.26 -13.43
C THR A 8 1.83 -0.29 -12.29
N ASP A 9 1.12 -0.39 -11.19
CA ASP A 9 1.22 0.53 -10.04
C ASP A 9 2.37 0.17 -9.08
N CYS A 10 2.77 -1.10 -9.02
CA CYS A 10 3.84 -1.57 -8.12
C CYS A 10 4.78 -2.63 -8.70
N GLY A 11 4.62 -3.03 -9.96
CA GLY A 11 5.48 -4.00 -10.65
C GLY A 11 5.28 -5.47 -10.24
N ARG A 12 4.38 -5.78 -9.30
CA ARG A 12 4.19 -7.16 -8.80
C ARG A 12 3.61 -8.08 -9.88
N ARG A 13 4.14 -9.31 -9.92
CA ARG A 13 3.82 -10.33 -10.93
C ARG A 13 2.86 -11.38 -10.38
N TYR A 14 1.88 -11.78 -11.19
CA TYR A 14 0.83 -12.72 -10.85
C TYR A 14 0.68 -13.79 -11.93
N LYS A 15 0.34 -15.00 -11.50
CA LYS A 15 0.12 -16.15 -12.37
C LYS A 15 -1.24 -16.06 -13.09
N TYR A 16 -2.24 -15.52 -12.41
CA TYR A 16 -3.62 -15.42 -12.89
C TYR A 16 -4.11 -13.98 -12.91
N LEU A 17 -4.94 -13.63 -13.90
CA LEU A 17 -5.53 -12.30 -14.03
C LEU A 17 -6.44 -11.95 -12.84
N GLY A 18 -7.18 -12.92 -12.29
CA GLY A 18 -8.03 -12.73 -11.11
C GLY A 18 -7.25 -12.23 -9.89
N ASN A 19 -6.05 -12.78 -9.66
CA ASN A 19 -5.18 -12.35 -8.57
C ASN A 19 -4.66 -10.93 -8.80
N LEU A 20 -4.30 -10.58 -10.04
CA LEU A 20 -3.93 -9.21 -10.39
C LEU A 20 -5.12 -8.26 -10.16
N ASN A 21 -6.32 -8.60 -10.60
CA ASN A 21 -7.51 -7.77 -10.42
C ASN A 21 -7.86 -7.54 -8.95
N TYR A 22 -7.81 -8.59 -8.11
CA TYR A 22 -8.01 -8.46 -6.67
C TYR A 22 -6.94 -7.54 -6.07
N HIS A 23 -5.66 -7.76 -6.40
CA HIS A 23 -4.57 -6.91 -5.95
C HIS A 23 -4.75 -5.45 -6.39
N ARG A 24 -5.12 -5.18 -7.65
CA ARG A 24 -5.31 -3.83 -8.19
C ARG A 24 -6.39 -3.04 -7.44
N LYS A 25 -7.38 -3.71 -6.85
CA LYS A 25 -8.36 -3.06 -5.98
C LYS A 25 -7.75 -2.47 -4.72
N TYR A 26 -6.55 -2.86 -4.31
CA TYR A 26 -5.88 -2.36 -3.10
C TYR A 26 -4.53 -1.71 -3.43
N CYS A 27 -3.92 -2.09 -4.55
CA CYS A 27 -2.70 -1.47 -5.07
C CYS A 27 -3.00 -0.08 -5.62
N GLY A 28 -2.12 0.88 -5.38
CA GLY A 28 -2.32 2.26 -5.85
C GLY A 28 -3.46 3.01 -5.15
N LYS A 29 -4.34 2.35 -4.38
CA LYS A 29 -5.19 3.06 -3.42
C LYS A 29 -4.27 3.81 -2.48
N LYS A 30 -4.38 5.15 -2.51
CA LYS A 30 -3.64 6.12 -1.70
C LYS A 30 -3.38 5.52 -0.32
N SER A 31 -2.21 4.92 -0.17
CA SER A 31 -1.79 4.37 1.10
C SER A 31 -1.44 5.59 1.92
N PHE A 32 -2.21 5.81 2.97
CA PHE A 32 -2.00 6.93 3.85
C PHE A 32 -0.73 6.64 4.63
N HIS A 33 0.36 7.37 4.39
CA HIS A 33 1.63 7.14 5.06
C HIS A 33 1.86 8.23 6.11
N CYS A 34 2.31 7.86 7.32
CA CYS A 34 2.79 8.86 8.28
C CYS A 34 4.06 9.47 7.69
N GLN A 35 4.11 10.80 7.50
CA GLN A 35 5.31 11.48 7.03
C GLN A 35 6.49 11.38 8.01
N TYR A 36 6.21 11.13 9.30
CA TYR A 36 7.23 11.07 10.35
C TYR A 36 7.84 9.68 10.56
N CYS A 37 7.06 8.61 10.43
CA CYS A 37 7.55 7.23 10.64
C CYS A 37 7.43 6.32 9.40
N ARG A 38 6.90 6.85 8.29
CA ARG A 38 6.66 6.14 7.02
C ARG A 38 5.75 4.90 7.11
N LYS A 39 5.06 4.70 8.23
CA LYS A 39 4.08 3.62 8.41
C LYS A 39 2.90 3.81 7.46
N GLN A 40 2.53 2.74 6.75
CA GLN A 40 1.45 2.74 5.77
C GLN A 40 0.13 2.30 6.40
N PHE A 41 -0.94 2.98 6.03
CA PHE A 41 -2.30 2.72 6.47
C PHE A 41 -3.23 2.56 5.27
N THR A 42 -4.17 1.63 5.38
CA THR A 42 -5.19 1.35 4.37
C THR A 42 -6.37 2.32 4.43
N SER A 43 -6.47 3.17 5.47
CA SER A 43 -7.55 4.14 5.64
C SER A 43 -7.09 5.47 6.25
N LYS A 44 -7.77 6.56 5.88
CA LYS A 44 -7.49 7.92 6.39
C LYS A 44 -7.73 8.03 7.89
N PHE A 45 -8.75 7.32 8.39
CA PHE A 45 -9.08 7.28 9.82
C PHE A 45 -7.96 6.64 10.64
N ALA A 46 -7.44 5.49 10.19
CA ALA A 46 -6.33 4.82 10.86
C ALA A 46 -5.05 5.68 10.87
N MET A 47 -4.75 6.39 9.78
CA MET A 47 -3.65 7.35 9.75
C MET A 47 -3.86 8.50 10.74
N ARG A 48 -5.04 9.13 10.78
CA ARG A 48 -5.32 10.25 11.71
C ARG A 48 -5.16 9.84 13.17
N ARG A 49 -5.69 8.67 13.56
CA ARG A 49 -5.51 8.12 14.91
C ARG A 49 -4.05 7.81 15.22
N HIS A 50 -3.26 7.44 14.22
CA HIS A 50 -1.84 7.22 14.41
C HIS A 50 -1.07 8.54 14.56
N LEU A 51 -1.42 9.59 13.80
CA LEU A 51 -0.71 10.88 13.85
C LEU A 51 -0.71 11.51 15.24
N SER A 52 -1.74 11.27 16.07
CA SER A 52 -1.76 11.76 17.46
C SER A 52 -0.72 11.11 18.37
N GLY A 53 -0.14 9.97 17.98
CA GLY A 53 0.92 9.27 18.71
C GLY A 53 2.10 8.86 17.82
N CYS A 54 2.23 9.42 16.62
CA CYS A 54 3.33 9.11 15.69
C CYS A 54 4.59 9.75 16.27
N GLN A 55 5.44 8.95 16.92
CA GLN A 55 6.76 9.38 17.38
C GLN A 55 7.56 9.83 16.16
N LYS A 56 8.02 11.08 16.17
CA LYS A 56 8.88 11.61 15.11
C LYS A 56 10.17 10.83 15.14
N ILE A 57 10.51 10.19 14.02
CA ILE A 57 11.87 9.69 13.80
C ILE A 57 12.66 10.91 13.32
N ASP A 58 12.88 11.87 14.23
CA ASP A 58 13.90 12.90 14.07
C ASP A 58 15.22 12.18 14.35
N GLY A 59 15.94 11.85 13.29
CA GLY A 59 17.36 11.54 13.34
C GLY A 59 18.14 12.81 13.11
#